data_AF-A0A134C1N2-F1
#
_entry.id   AF-A0A134C1N2-F1
#
_cell.length_a   1.000
_cell.length_b   1.000
_cell.length_c   1.000
_cell.angle_alpha   90.00
_cell.angle_beta   90.00
_cell.angle_gamma   90.00
#
_symmetry.space_group_name_H-M   'P 1'
#
loop_
_entity.id
_entity.type
_entity.pdbx_description
1 polymer ?
#
loop_
_entity_poly.entity_id
_entity_poly.type
_entity_poly.pdbx_seq_one_letter_code
_entity_poly.pdbx_strand_id
1 'polypeptide(L)' 'MSHMKYTEKEDELIQALRNYRKAYPNGEQNLEIYIMGLVYELMEHE' A
#
# COMPACT_ATOMS: atom_id res chain seq x y z
N MET A 1 1.14 -15.69 -18.85
CA MET A 1 1.58 -14.65 -17.89
C MET A 1 1.44 -15.23 -16.50
N SER A 2 2.52 -15.33 -15.74
CA SER A 2 2.42 -15.67 -14.31
C SER A 2 1.82 -14.46 -13.61
N HIS A 3 0.59 -14.56 -13.11
CA HIS A 3 0.12 -13.60 -12.11
C HIS A 3 0.85 -13.95 -10.82
N MET A 4 1.81 -13.10 -10.45
CA MET A 4 2.45 -13.19 -9.15
C MET A 4 1.35 -13.08 -8.10
N LYS A 5 1.22 -14.09 -7.25
CA LYS A 5 0.19 -14.12 -6.23
C LYS A 5 0.72 -13.32 -5.04
N TYR A 6 0.17 -12.13 -4.83
CA TYR A 6 0.48 -11.32 -3.67
C TYR A 6 -0.12 -11.95 -2.41
N THR A 7 0.55 -11.75 -1.29
CA THR A 7 -0.03 -11.91 0.04
C THR A 7 -1.11 -10.86 0.27
N GLU A 8 -1.97 -11.07 1.27
CA GLU A 8 -3.05 -10.14 1.59
C GLU A 8 -2.51 -8.73 1.91
N LYS A 9 -1.39 -8.63 2.64
CA LYS A 9 -0.74 -7.35 2.98
C LYS A 9 -0.13 -6.64 1.78
N GLU A 10 0.49 -7.38 0.86
CA GLU A 10 1.02 -6.79 -0.38
C GLU A 10 -0.13 -6.25 -1.25
N ASP A 11 -1.25 -6.97 -1.35
CA ASP A 11 -2.45 -6.50 -2.04
C ASP A 11 -3.03 -5.24 -1.37
N GLU A 12 -3.04 -5.20 -0.04
CA GLU A 12 -3.48 -4.04 0.75
C GLU A 12 -2.62 -2.80 0.45
N LEU A 13 -1.29 -2.94 0.44
CA LEU A 13 -0.36 -1.88 0.06
C LEU A 13 -0.62 -1.37 -1.36
N ILE A 14 -0.83 -2.28 -2.32
CA ILE A 14 -1.13 -1.92 -3.71
C ILE A 14 -2.43 -1.11 -3.80
N GLN A 15 -3.47 -1.49 -3.07
CA GLN A 15 -4.73 -0.75 -3.06
C GLN A 15 -4.59 0.62 -2.40
N ALA A 16 -3.87 0.70 -1.28
CA ALA A 16 -3.60 1.96 -0.60
C ALA A 16 -2.88 2.97 -1.52
N LEU A 17 -1.85 2.53 -2.25
CA LEU A 17 -1.13 3.34 -3.23
C LEU A 17 -2.03 3.80 -4.40
N ARG A 18 -2.90 2.91 -4.91
CA ARG A 18 -3.88 3.28 -5.95
C ARG A 18 -4.86 4.34 -5.47
N ASN A 19 -5.32 4.22 -4.23
CA ASN A 19 -6.24 5.17 -3.62
C ASN A 19 -5.56 6.52 -3.37
N TYR A 20 -4.32 6.52 -2.88
CA TYR A 20 -3.50 7.73 -2.74
C TYR A 20 -3.39 8.49 -4.07
N ARG A 21 -3.04 7.77 -5.15
CA ARG A 21 -2.94 8.35 -6.49
C ARG A 21 -4.26 8.92 -6.99
N LYS A 22 -5.39 8.25 -6.72
CA LYS A 22 -6.72 8.75 -7.10
C LYS A 22 -7.15 9.98 -6.33
N ALA A 23 -6.74 10.08 -5.07
CA ALA A 23 -7.05 11.21 -4.20
C ALA A 23 -6.20 12.46 -4.51
N TYR A 24 -5.06 12.29 -5.20
CA TYR A 24 -4.19 13.41 -5.59
C TYR A 24 -4.96 14.51 -6.36
N PRO A 25 -4.71 15.80 -6.07
CA PRO A 25 -3.72 16.34 -5.12
C PRO A 25 -4.16 16.33 -3.65
N ASN A 26 -5.42 15.98 -3.36
CA ASN A 26 -6.01 16.00 -2.03
C ASN A 26 -5.73 14.69 -1.25
N GLY A 27 -4.60 14.03 -1.50
CA GLY A 27 -4.23 12.82 -0.77
C GLY A 27 -4.18 13.10 0.72
N GLU A 28 -5.03 12.42 1.50
CA GLU A 28 -5.10 12.55 2.94
C GLU A 28 -3.75 12.17 3.57
N GLN A 29 -3.20 13.05 4.42
CA GLN A 29 -1.96 12.79 5.17
C GLN A 29 -2.04 11.46 5.95
N ASN A 30 -3.24 11.09 6.41
CA ASN A 30 -3.52 9.82 7.05
C ASN A 30 -3.25 8.60 6.14
N LEU A 31 -3.46 8.74 4.83
CA LEU A 31 -3.22 7.67 3.87
C LEU A 31 -1.73 7.42 3.66
N GLU A 32 -0.91 8.48 3.68
CA GLU A 32 0.55 8.37 3.60
C GLU A 32 1.12 7.65 4.82
N ILE A 33 0.66 8.02 6.03
CA ILE A 33 1.04 7.34 7.28
C ILE A 33 0.67 5.85 7.24
N TYR A 34 -0.54 5.54 6.77
CA TYR A 34 -1.00 4.16 6.64
C TYR A 34 -0.17 3.35 5.64
N ILE A 35 0.13 3.92 4.46
CA ILE A 35 1.03 3.30 3.48
C ILE A 35 2.40 3.01 4.09
N MET A 36 2.94 3.94 4.88
CA MET A 36 4.23 3.74 5.53
C MET A 36 4.18 2.66 6.60
N GLY A 37 3.09 2.56 7.36
CA GLY A 37 2.86 1.44 8.27
C GLY A 37 2.90 0.08 7.56
N LEU A 38 2.18 -0.04 6.44
CA LEU A 38 2.17 -1.28 5.64
C LEU A 38 3.57 -1.65 5.11
N VAL A 39 4.33 -0.66 4.65
CA VAL A 39 5.71 -0.89 4.18
C VAL A 39 6.61 -1.38 5.31
N TYR A 40 6.58 -0.73 6.47
CA TYR A 40 7.40 -1.17 7.61
C TYR A 40 7.03 -2.58 8.07
N GLU A 41 5.75 -2.88 8.16
CA GLU A 41 5.27 -4.20 8.55
C GLU A 41 5.69 -5.29 7.56
N LEU A 42 5.65 -5.00 6.26
CA LEU A 42 6.15 -5.93 5.23
C LEU A 42 7.66 -6.14 5.33
N MET A 43 8.42 -5.10 5.68
CA MET A 43 9.88 -5.19 5.84
C MET A 43 10.33 -5.88 7.14
N GLU A 44 9.55 -5.79 8.23
CA GLU A 44 9.86 -6.45 9.51
C GLU A 44 9.57 -7.96 9.49
N HIS A 45 8.79 -8.44 8.51
CA HIS A 45 8.39 -9.84 8.37
C HIS A 45 9.15 -10.61 7.28
N GLU A 46 10.22 -10.04 6.70
CA GLU A 46 11.20 -10.72 5.82
C GLU A 46 12.49 -11.12 6.57
#